data_AF-A0A914RLX0-F1
#
_entry.id   AF-A0A914RLX0-F1
#
_cell.length_a   1.000
_cell.length_b   1.000
_cell.length_c   1.000
_cell.angle_alpha   90.00
_cell.angle_beta   90.00
_cell.angle_gamma   90.00
#
_symmetry.space_group_name_H-M   'P 1'
#
loop_
_entity.id
_entity.type
_entity.pdbx_description
1 polymer ?
#
loop_
_entity_poly.entity_id
_entity_poly.type
_entity_poly.pdbx_seq_one_letter_code
_entity_poly.pdbx_strand_id
1 'polypeptide(L)'
;MFYAGPISFSVKAKEIFLSQSSLIEIDPPVRVCGDTHGQYGDLLRLFSRGGFPPTSNYLFLGDYVDRGRQNLETICLLFCYKIAAEFFEFL
;
A
#
# COMPACT_ATOMS: atom_id res chain seq x y z
N MET A 1 -17.19 -7.77 -19.45
CA MET A 1 -16.58 -8.36 -18.24
C MET A 1 -15.42 -7.50 -17.71
N PHE A 2 -15.58 -6.16 -17.64
CA PHE A 2 -14.53 -5.25 -17.18
C PHE A 2 -15.15 -4.04 -16.46
N TYR A 3 -15.76 -4.27 -15.30
CA TYR A 3 -16.12 -3.20 -14.36
C TYR A 3 -15.51 -3.50 -12.99
N ALA A 4 -14.23 -3.84 -12.95
CA ALA A 4 -13.45 -3.78 -11.71
C ALA A 4 -12.89 -2.34 -11.60
N GLY A 5 -13.79 -1.37 -11.40
CA GLY A 5 -13.38 0.01 -11.15
C GLY A 5 -12.73 0.18 -9.77
N PRO A 6 -12.23 1.37 -9.43
CA PRO A 6 -11.60 1.69 -8.14
C PRO A 6 -12.38 1.19 -6.92
N ILE A 7 -13.70 1.23 -7.01
CA ILE A 7 -14.64 0.78 -5.97
C ILE A 7 -14.45 -0.69 -5.61
N SER A 8 -14.21 -1.56 -6.60
CA SER A 8 -14.04 -3.00 -6.35
C SER A 8 -12.79 -3.30 -5.54
N PHE A 9 -11.69 -2.56 -5.77
CA PHE A 9 -10.45 -2.73 -5.01
C PHE A 9 -10.60 -2.21 -3.59
N SER A 10 -11.27 -1.08 -3.39
CA SER A 10 -11.51 -0.51 -2.06
C SER A 10 -12.35 -1.43 -1.18
N VAL A 11 -13.36 -2.12 -1.73
CA VAL A 11 -14.18 -3.09 -0.98
C VAL A 11 -13.33 -4.27 -0.51
N LYS A 12 -12.54 -4.85 -1.41
CA LYS A 12 -11.68 -6.00 -1.06
C LYS A 12 -10.57 -5.62 -0.08
N ALA A 13 -9.93 -4.47 -0.27
CA ALA A 13 -8.94 -3.96 0.67
C ALA A 13 -9.56 -3.73 2.06
N LYS A 14 -10.76 -3.14 2.13
CA LYS A 14 -11.50 -2.96 3.39
C LYS A 14 -11.75 -4.28 4.11
N GLU A 15 -12.16 -5.32 3.41
CA GLU A 15 -12.39 -6.65 4.01
C GLU A 15 -11.10 -7.22 4.63
N ILE A 16 -9.97 -7.08 3.94
CA ILE A 16 -8.64 -7.50 4.44
C ILE A 16 -8.25 -6.70 5.68
N PHE A 17 -8.41 -5.38 5.66
CA PHE A 17 -8.07 -4.55 6.82
C PHE A 17 -8.94 -4.83 8.04
N LEU A 18 -10.23 -5.15 7.83
CA LEU A 18 -11.15 -5.49 8.92
C LEU A 18 -10.87 -6.87 9.53
N SER A 19 -10.31 -7.81 8.77
CA SER A 19 -9.92 -9.13 9.29
C SER A 19 -8.55 -9.12 9.96
N GLN A 20 -7.74 -8.09 9.72
CA GLN A 20 -6.40 -7.94 10.27
C GLN A 20 -6.43 -7.39 11.71
N SER A 21 -5.48 -7.85 12.54
CA SER A 21 -5.27 -7.32 13.88
C SER A 21 -4.74 -5.88 13.83
N SER A 22 -5.18 -5.04 14.77
CA SER A 22 -4.64 -3.68 14.94
C SER A 22 -3.16 -3.66 15.31
N LEU A 23 -2.66 -4.75 15.92
CA LEU A 23 -1.24 -4.97 16.17
C LEU A 23 -0.72 -6.04 15.19
N ILE A 24 0.27 -5.67 14.39
CA ILE A 24 0.86 -6.51 13.36
C ILE A 24 2.26 -6.91 13.79
N GLU A 25 2.57 -8.20 13.70
CA GLU A 25 3.91 -8.74 13.89
C GLU A 25 4.55 -8.99 12.52
N ILE A 26 5.77 -8.51 12.31
CA ILE A 26 6.45 -8.58 11.01
C ILE A 26 7.87 -9.09 11.21
N ASP A 27 8.22 -10.13 10.44
CA ASP A 27 9.56 -10.69 10.42
C ASP A 27 10.50 -9.89 9.49
N PRO A 28 11.77 -9.72 9.88
CA PRO A 28 12.77 -9.10 9.02
C PRO A 28 13.14 -10.01 7.82
N PRO A 29 13.59 -9.43 6.68
CA PRO A 29 13.85 -8.02 6.45
C PRO A 29 12.60 -7.24 6.01
N VAL A 30 12.36 -6.08 6.64
CA VAL A 30 11.24 -5.18 6.30
C VAL A 30 11.75 -3.76 6.04
N ARG A 31 11.14 -3.08 5.06
CA ARG A 31 11.40 -1.67 4.78
C ARG A 31 10.28 -0.82 5.36
N VAL A 32 10.62 0.07 6.27
CA VAL A 32 9.65 0.96 6.91
C VAL A 32 9.55 2.26 6.09
N CYS A 33 8.33 2.67 5.77
CA CYS A 33 8.02 3.85 4.97
C CYS A 33 7.11 4.79 5.75
N GLY A 34 7.49 6.07 5.77
CA GLY A 34 6.71 7.13 6.40
C GLY A 34 5.64 7.70 5.48
N ASP A 35 5.40 8.99 5.64
CA ASP A 35 4.43 9.76 4.89
C ASP A 35 4.68 9.71 3.37
N THR A 36 3.60 9.51 2.63
CA THR A 36 3.64 9.52 1.15
C THR A 36 2.92 10.74 0.60
N HIS A 37 1.86 11.19 1.28
CA HIS A 37 1.14 12.42 0.95
C HIS A 37 0.77 12.55 -0.54
N GLY A 38 0.29 11.48 -1.18
CA GLY A 38 -0.11 11.52 -2.58
C GLY A 38 1.02 11.82 -3.59
N GLN A 39 2.28 11.62 -3.21
CA GLN A 39 3.46 11.79 -4.06
C GLN A 39 3.78 10.49 -4.83
N TYR A 40 2.91 10.13 -5.76
CA TYR A 40 2.99 8.88 -6.52
C TYR A 40 4.36 8.65 -7.21
N GLY A 41 4.96 9.70 -7.77
CA GLY A 41 6.29 9.59 -8.40
C GLY A 41 7.41 9.20 -7.42
N ASP A 42 7.34 9.68 -6.18
CA ASP A 42 8.31 9.35 -5.14
C ASP A 42 8.07 7.93 -4.60
N LEU A 43 6.80 7.51 -4.50
CA LEU A 43 6.44 6.12 -4.18
C LEU A 43 7.01 5.12 -5.19
N LEU A 44 6.92 5.41 -6.50
CA LEU A 44 7.52 4.55 -7.53
C LEU A 44 9.05 4.51 -7.43
N ARG A 45 9.69 5.63 -7.09
CA ARG A 45 11.15 5.67 -6.87
C ARG A 45 11.56 4.86 -5.63
N LEU A 46 10.75 4.90 -4.58
CA LEU A 46 10.95 4.11 -3.38
C LEU A 46 10.95 2.62 -3.71
N PHE A 47 9.94 2.14 -4.45
CA PHE A 47 9.91 0.73 -4.91
C PHE A 47 11.03 0.39 -5.89
N SER A 48 11.40 1.31 -6.78
CA SER A 48 12.51 1.09 -7.72
C SER A 48 13.86 0.90 -7.00
N ARG A 49 14.07 1.56 -5.85
CA ARG A 49 15.30 1.44 -5.04
C ARG A 49 15.25 0.29 -4.05
N GLY A 50 14.09 0.08 -3.41
CA GLY A 50 13.91 -0.96 -2.40
C GLY A 50 13.49 -2.31 -2.95
N GLY A 51 13.17 -2.42 -4.24
CA GLY A 51 12.55 -3.61 -4.83
C GLY A 51 11.03 -3.54 -4.76
N PHE A 52 10.36 -4.10 -5.76
CA PHE A 52 8.90 -4.12 -5.82
C PHE A 52 8.34 -5.26 -4.98
N PRO A 53 7.19 -5.08 -4.31
CA PRO A 53 6.43 -6.19 -3.76
C PRO A 53 6.02 -7.18 -4.88
N PRO A 54 5.98 -8.50 -4.63
CA PRO A 54 6.15 -9.19 -3.34
C PRO A 54 7.59 -9.56 -2.99
N THR A 55 8.57 -9.24 -3.85
CA THR A 55 9.99 -9.61 -3.62
C THR A 55 10.63 -8.84 -2.45
N SER A 56 9.93 -7.83 -1.93
CA SER A 56 10.40 -6.99 -0.82
C SER A 56 9.23 -6.61 0.06
N ASN A 57 9.41 -6.80 1.37
CA ASN A 57 8.40 -6.50 2.39
C ASN A 57 8.47 -5.03 2.78
N TYR A 58 7.30 -4.41 2.92
CA TYR A 58 7.17 -3.01 3.30
C TYR A 58 6.17 -2.86 4.44
N LEU A 59 6.48 -1.93 5.35
CA LEU A 59 5.61 -1.46 6.41
C LEU A 59 5.40 0.04 6.22
N PHE A 60 4.17 0.43 5.94
CA PHE A 60 3.75 1.82 5.77
C PHE A 60 3.14 2.35 7.07
N LEU A 61 3.54 3.55 7.52
CA LEU A 61 3.20 4.09 8.84
C LEU A 61 2.02 5.09 8.87
N GLY A 62 1.38 5.36 7.73
CA GLY A 62 0.29 6.33 7.63
C GLY A 62 0.57 7.48 6.65
N ASP A 63 -0.29 8.50 6.69
CA ASP A 63 -0.20 9.73 5.89
C ASP A 63 0.01 9.48 4.39
N TYR A 64 -0.88 8.65 3.82
CA TYR A 64 -0.84 8.26 2.41
C TYR A 64 -1.33 9.35 1.45
N VAL A 65 -2.27 10.21 1.90
CA VAL A 65 -3.04 11.15 1.06
C VAL A 65 -2.99 12.59 1.59
N ASP A 66 -3.87 13.46 1.09
CA ASP A 66 -4.11 14.89 1.43
C ASP A 66 -3.25 15.95 0.73
N ARG A 67 -1.91 15.89 0.77
CA ARG A 67 -1.08 17.04 0.32
C ARG A 67 -0.66 17.01 -1.14
N GLY A 68 -0.53 15.82 -1.72
CA GLY A 68 -0.03 15.63 -3.08
C GLY A 68 -1.11 15.75 -4.14
N ARG A 69 -0.68 15.75 -5.40
CA ARG A 69 -1.58 15.84 -6.56
C ARG A 69 -2.11 14.49 -7.04
N GLN A 70 -1.48 13.39 -6.63
CA GLN A 70 -1.72 12.04 -7.15
C GLN A 70 -2.22 11.10 -6.05
N ASN A 71 -3.16 11.59 -5.22
CA ASN A 71 -3.70 10.84 -4.08
C ASN A 71 -4.40 9.55 -4.53
N LEU A 72 -5.18 9.61 -5.62
CA LEU A 72 -5.93 8.46 -6.10
C LEU A 72 -4.99 7.37 -6.63
N GLU A 73 -3.99 7.74 -7.41
CA GLU A 73 -2.98 6.82 -7.93
C GLU A 73 -2.17 6.19 -6.80
N THR A 74 -1.82 7.00 -5.80
CA THR A 74 -1.10 6.54 -4.60
C THR A 74 -1.91 5.48 -3.84
N ILE A 75 -3.15 5.78 -3.45
CA ILE A 75 -3.97 4.85 -2.68
C ILE A 75 -4.37 3.61 -3.49
N CYS A 76 -4.68 3.76 -4.78
CA CYS A 76 -5.00 2.63 -5.65
C CYS A 76 -3.81 1.68 -5.78
N LEU A 77 -2.58 2.20 -5.97
CA LEU A 77 -1.39 1.36 -6.05
C LEU A 77 -1.14 0.61 -4.74
N LEU A 78 -1.22 1.31 -3.60
CA LEU A 78 -1.03 0.71 -2.28
C LEU A 78 -2.06 -0.40 -2.00
N PHE A 79 -3.34 -0.17 -2.31
CA PHE A 79 -4.39 -1.20 -2.17
C PHE A 79 -4.20 -2.38 -3.12
N CYS A 80 -3.78 -2.13 -4.36
CA CYS A 80 -3.43 -3.21 -5.30
C CYS A 80 -2.32 -4.09 -4.73
N TYR A 81 -1.28 -3.50 -4.12
CA TYR A 81 -0.24 -4.27 -3.45
C TYR A 81 -0.74 -5.00 -2.20
N LYS A 82 -1.60 -4.41 -1.37
CA LYS A 82 -2.19 -5.12 -0.22
C LYS A 82 -2.97 -6.37 -0.64
N ILE A 83 -3.70 -6.27 -1.76
CA ILE A 83 -4.52 -7.36 -2.27
C ILE A 83 -3.65 -8.44 -2.95
N ALA A 84 -2.55 -8.03 -3.61
CA ALA A 84 -1.71 -8.92 -4.40
C ALA A 84 -0.55 -9.56 -3.61
N ALA A 85 -0.07 -8.91 -2.55
CA ALA A 85 1.08 -9.33 -1.77
C ALA A 85 0.69 -9.49 -0.29
N GLU A 86 0.81 -10.71 0.22
CA GLU A 86 0.49 -11.06 1.61
C GLU A 86 1.35 -10.31 2.64
N PHE A 87 2.60 -9.95 2.31
CA PHE A 87 3.57 -9.34 3.23
C PHE A 87 3.75 -7.82 3.04
N PHE A 88 2.74 -7.16 2.47
CA PHE A 88 2.71 -5.70 2.34
C PHE A 88 1.79 -5.12 3.41
N GLU A 89 2.37 -4.45 4.42
CA GLU A 89 1.67 -4.10 5.65
C GLU A 89 1.52 -2.59 5.87
N PHE A 90 0.45 -2.25 6.59
CA PHE A 90 0.07 -0.88 6.93
C PHE A 90 -0.24 -0.80 8.42
N LEU A 91 0.27 0.24 9.07
CA LEU A 91 -0.18 0.72 10.37
C LEU A 91 -1.20 1.86 10.21
#